data_AF-A0A1G1G0D7-F1
#
_entry.id   AF-A0A1G1G0D7-F1
#
_cell.length_a   1.000
_cell.length_b   1.000
_cell.length_c   1.000
_cell.angle_alpha   90.00
_cell.angle_beta   90.00
_cell.angle_gamma   90.00
#
_symmetry.space_group_name_H-M   'P 1'
#
loop_
_entity.id
_entity.type
_entity.pdbx_description
1 polymer ?
#
loop_
_entity_poly.entity_id
_entity_poly.type
_entity_poly.pdbx_seq_one_letter_code
_entity_poly.pdbx_strand_id
1 'polypeptide(L)'
;MDRLDRFSIWAIVILIIGSSALISHHVGETKPGQNIQQKMTTSVNTAAISDIESNSNDIKRLIEGNNLSRAEILVKELVQKYPFEGEPRMLMGDIFMRRQDPVNAILEYKEAVDLNPDYLDKKTSLFQGKKLNIAVKEAIIEIEKRIKADPDDKLMKKYRKDIYYLQRKIAGGCA
;
A
#
# COMPACT_ATOMS: atom_id res chain seq x y z
N MET A 1 24.18 -61.45 9.55
CA MET A 1 23.86 -60.01 9.60
C MET A 1 25.16 -59.25 9.42
N ASP A 2 25.35 -58.77 8.19
CA ASP A 2 26.60 -58.30 7.62
C ASP A 2 27.11 -57.02 8.26
N ARG A 3 28.45 -56.87 8.31
CA ARG A 3 29.10 -55.68 8.84
C ARG A 3 28.69 -54.41 8.09
N LEU A 4 28.27 -54.52 6.82
CA LEU A 4 27.70 -53.43 6.04
C LEU A 4 26.41 -52.85 6.64
N ASP A 5 25.55 -53.69 7.22
CA ASP A 5 24.25 -53.24 7.74
C ASP A 5 24.41 -52.38 9.00
N ARG A 6 25.44 -52.67 9.80
CA ARG A 6 25.79 -51.86 10.98
C ARG A 6 26.33 -50.48 10.60
N PHE A 7 27.10 -50.39 9.51
CA PHE A 7 27.56 -49.10 8.99
C PHE A 7 26.41 -48.27 8.42
N SER A 8 25.46 -48.91 7.72
CA SER A 8 24.26 -48.24 7.21
C SER A 8 23.37 -47.69 8.32
N ILE A 9 23.19 -48.45 9.41
CA ILE A 9 22.40 -47.99 10.58
C ILE A 9 23.09 -46.80 11.27
N TRP A 10 24.41 -46.84 11.46
CA TRP A 10 25.15 -45.70 12.03
C TRP A 10 25.12 -44.47 11.12
N ALA A 11 25.19 -44.63 9.80
CA ALA A 11 25.07 -43.53 8.85
C ALA A 11 23.69 -42.86 8.90
N ILE A 12 22.61 -43.64 9.05
CA ILE A 12 21.24 -43.12 9.17
C ILE A 12 21.05 -42.37 10.49
N VAL A 13 21.57 -42.89 11.61
CA VAL A 13 21.51 -42.21 12.92
C VAL A 13 22.27 -40.87 12.89
N ILE A 14 23.45 -40.82 12.26
CA ILE A 14 24.21 -39.57 12.09
C ILE A 14 23.45 -38.55 11.22
N LEU A 15 22.75 -39.00 10.16
CA LEU A 15 21.93 -38.11 9.31
C LEU A 15 20.68 -37.57 10.03
N ILE A 16 20.07 -38.35 10.94
CA ILE A 16 18.92 -37.90 11.74
C ILE A 16 19.34 -36.92 12.84
N ILE A 17 20.49 -37.15 13.48
CA ILE A 17 21.07 -36.22 14.46
C ILE A 17 21.57 -34.94 13.77
N GLY A 18 22.17 -35.05 12.58
CA GLY A 18 22.60 -33.92 11.77
C GLY A 18 21.44 -33.05 11.26
N SER A 19 20.31 -33.65 10.90
CA SER A 19 19.10 -32.91 10.50
C SER A 19 18.39 -32.27 11.69
N SER A 20 18.46 -32.87 12.89
CA SER A 20 17.96 -32.26 14.14
C SER A 20 18.85 -31.10 14.62
N ALA A 21 20.15 -31.12 14.35
CA ALA A 21 21.10 -30.06 14.72
C ALA A 21 21.04 -28.82 13.81
N LEU A 22 20.50 -28.95 12.59
CA LEU A 22 20.35 -27.83 11.64
C LEU A 22 19.08 -26.99 11.85
N ILE A 23 18.12 -27.47 12.66
CA ILE A 23 16.89 -26.74 12.97
C ILE A 23 17.06 -25.82 14.20
N SER A 24 18.14 -25.98 14.97
CA SER A 24 18.38 -25.17 16.18
C SER A 24 19.23 -23.91 15.97
N HIS A 25 19.64 -23.58 14.74
CA HIS A 25 20.46 -22.40 14.45
C HIS A 25 19.82 -21.30 13.57
N HIS A 26 18.50 -21.33 13.40
CA HIS A 26 17.74 -20.16 12.90
C HIS A 26 16.55 -19.84 13.82
N VAL A 27 16.79 -19.89 15.15
CA VAL A 27 15.95 -19.16 16.11
C VAL A 27 16.11 -17.68 15.79
N GLY A 28 14.98 -17.04 15.52
CA GLY A 28 14.90 -15.80 14.78
C GLY A 28 15.73 -14.66 15.34
N GLU A 29 16.43 -13.99 14.43
CA GLU A 29 16.66 -12.56 14.58
C GLU A 29 15.28 -11.88 14.60
N THR A 30 14.71 -11.79 15.79
CA THR A 30 13.76 -10.72 16.08
C THR A 30 14.52 -9.43 15.86
N LYS A 31 14.26 -8.77 14.73
CA LYS A 31 14.69 -7.38 14.50
C LYS A 31 14.30 -6.56 15.73
N PRO A 32 15.24 -6.09 16.56
CA PRO A 32 14.88 -5.22 17.67
C PRO A 32 14.76 -3.82 17.09
N GLY A 33 13.59 -3.51 16.53
CA GLY A 33 13.39 -2.23 15.86
C GLY A 33 11.94 -1.77 15.70
N GLN A 34 10.94 -2.57 16.08
CA GLN A 34 9.53 -2.16 15.93
C GLN A 34 8.87 -1.69 17.24
N ASN A 35 9.48 -1.92 18.40
CA ASN A 35 8.88 -1.53 19.69
C ASN A 35 9.40 -0.21 20.29
N ILE A 36 10.47 0.39 19.75
CA ILE A 36 10.97 1.70 20.22
C ILE A 36 10.24 2.84 19.50
N GLN A 37 9.83 2.64 18.23
CA GLN A 37 8.97 3.60 17.51
C GLN A 37 7.57 3.64 18.15
N GLN A 38 7.00 2.49 18.48
CA GLN A 38 5.61 2.34 18.91
C GLN A 38 5.28 3.00 20.27
N LYS A 39 6.31 3.26 21.10
CA LYS A 39 6.15 3.85 22.45
C LYS A 39 6.43 5.36 22.48
N MET A 40 7.10 5.92 21.46
CA MET A 40 7.24 7.37 21.26
C MET A 40 6.20 7.93 20.27
N THR A 41 5.58 7.10 19.42
CA THR A 41 4.56 7.54 18.46
C THR A 41 3.20 7.84 19.08
N THR A 42 2.84 7.31 20.26
CA THR A 42 1.45 7.41 20.74
C THR A 42 0.98 8.85 21.03
N SER A 43 1.86 9.74 21.50
CA SER A 43 1.50 11.16 21.77
C SER A 43 1.67 12.09 20.56
N VAL A 44 2.58 11.77 19.63
CA VAL A 44 2.80 12.55 18.40
C VAL A 44 1.82 12.14 17.30
N ASN A 45 1.47 10.85 17.19
CA ASN A 45 0.43 10.39 16.25
C ASN A 45 -0.94 10.91 16.61
N THR A 46 -1.28 11.06 17.89
CA THR A 46 -2.64 11.49 18.27
C THR A 46 -2.93 12.92 17.81
N ALA A 47 -1.94 13.83 17.87
CA ALA A 47 -2.07 15.18 17.35
C ALA A 47 -2.13 15.20 15.81
N ALA A 48 -1.29 14.41 15.14
CA ALA A 48 -1.30 14.29 13.68
C ALA A 48 -2.62 13.72 13.17
N ILE A 49 -3.12 12.64 13.77
CA ILE A 49 -4.40 12.00 13.44
C ILE A 49 -5.55 12.99 13.64
N SER A 50 -5.59 13.70 14.77
CA SER A 50 -6.66 14.67 15.04
C SER A 50 -6.65 15.85 14.06
N ASP A 51 -5.47 16.35 13.68
CA ASP A 51 -5.33 17.45 12.71
C ASP A 51 -5.75 17.00 11.31
N ILE A 52 -5.29 15.82 10.88
CA ILE A 52 -5.71 15.22 9.62
C ILE A 52 -7.23 15.02 9.62
N GLU A 53 -7.81 14.40 10.64
CA GLU A 53 -9.25 14.13 10.72
C GLU A 53 -10.09 15.42 10.63
N SER A 54 -9.68 16.48 11.35
CA SER A 54 -10.36 17.78 11.30
C SER A 54 -10.32 18.38 9.90
N ASN A 55 -9.14 18.45 9.27
CA ASN A 55 -8.99 19.01 7.93
C ASN A 55 -9.64 18.14 6.84
N SER A 56 -9.61 16.82 7.00
CA SER A 56 -10.19 15.85 6.07
C SER A 56 -11.69 16.07 5.89
N ASN A 57 -12.42 16.41 6.96
CA ASN A 57 -13.85 16.71 6.88
C ASN A 57 -14.12 17.98 6.07
N ASP A 58 -13.31 19.02 6.27
CA ASP A 58 -13.43 20.28 5.53
C ASP A 58 -13.12 20.08 4.04
N ILE A 59 -12.07 19.31 3.74
CA ILE A 59 -11.67 18.94 2.38
C ILE A 59 -12.79 18.14 1.70
N LYS A 60 -13.35 17.12 2.36
CA LYS A 60 -14.47 16.32 1.83
C LYS A 60 -15.65 17.22 1.45
N ARG A 61 -16.05 18.16 2.33
CA ARG A 61 -17.10 19.15 2.03
C ARG A 61 -16.76 20.05 0.84
N LEU A 62 -15.50 20.48 0.72
CA LEU A 62 -15.05 21.28 -0.43
C LEU A 62 -15.11 20.49 -1.75
N ILE A 63 -14.72 19.21 -1.73
CA ILE A 63 -14.81 18.32 -2.90
C ILE A 63 -16.28 18.13 -3.31
N GLU A 64 -17.17 17.87 -2.34
CA GLU A 64 -18.61 17.72 -2.58
C GLU A 64 -19.23 19.00 -3.16
N GLY A 65 -18.84 20.16 -2.62
CA GLY A 65 -19.24 21.49 -3.10
C GLY A 65 -18.50 21.94 -4.38
N ASN A 66 -17.72 21.07 -5.01
CA ASN A 66 -16.94 21.34 -6.23
C ASN A 66 -15.93 22.50 -6.10
N ASN A 67 -15.54 22.87 -4.88
CA ASN A 67 -14.51 23.87 -4.60
C ASN A 67 -13.12 23.21 -4.58
N LEU A 68 -12.74 22.65 -5.72
CA LEU A 68 -11.57 21.76 -5.85
C LEU A 68 -10.25 22.49 -5.67
N SER A 69 -10.17 23.78 -6.01
CA SER A 69 -8.95 24.58 -5.83
C SER A 69 -8.61 24.77 -4.35
N ARG A 70 -9.61 25.08 -3.52
CA ARG A 70 -9.40 25.22 -2.07
C ARG A 70 -9.12 23.88 -1.42
N ALA A 71 -9.82 22.83 -1.84
CA ALA A 71 -9.55 21.47 -1.37
C ALA A 71 -8.10 21.07 -1.65
N GLU A 72 -7.59 21.34 -2.85
CA GLU A 72 -6.22 20.99 -3.23
C GLU A 72 -5.17 21.74 -2.40
N ILE A 73 -5.39 23.01 -2.07
CA ILE A 73 -4.48 23.78 -1.20
C ILE A 73 -4.36 23.11 0.17
N LEU A 74 -5.50 22.83 0.82
CA LEU A 74 -5.51 22.19 2.14
C LEU A 74 -4.90 20.77 2.10
N VAL A 75 -5.22 19.98 1.07
CA VAL A 75 -4.62 18.66 0.91
C VAL A 75 -3.10 18.74 0.71
N LYS A 76 -2.60 19.70 -0.06
CA LYS A 76 -1.14 19.90 -0.24
C LYS A 76 -0.45 20.24 1.07
N GLU A 77 -1.07 21.08 1.91
CA GLU A 77 -0.55 21.39 3.25
C GLU A 77 -0.48 20.11 4.11
N LEU A 78 -1.53 19.28 4.11
CA LEU A 78 -1.52 18.01 4.83
C LEU A 78 -0.46 17.04 4.32
N VAL A 79 -0.30 16.91 3.00
CA VAL A 79 0.74 16.03 2.41
C VAL A 79 2.14 16.50 2.78
N GLN A 80 2.37 17.81 2.86
CA GLN A 80 3.66 18.37 3.28
C GLN A 80 3.92 18.14 4.77
N LYS A 81 2.91 18.35 5.61
CA LYS A 81 3.01 18.21 7.06
C LYS A 81 3.11 16.75 7.50
N TYR A 82 2.41 15.86 6.79
CA TYR A 82 2.26 14.44 7.12
C TYR A 82 2.55 13.54 5.90
N PRO A 83 3.81 13.49 5.41
CA PRO A 83 4.14 12.81 4.16
C PRO A 83 4.00 11.29 4.19
N PHE A 84 3.91 10.70 5.39
CA PHE A 84 3.77 9.26 5.63
C PHE A 84 2.33 8.83 5.96
N GLU A 85 1.37 9.75 5.90
CA GLU A 85 -0.04 9.46 6.16
C GLU A 85 -0.79 9.25 4.85
N GLY A 86 -1.61 8.20 4.81
CA GLY A 86 -2.32 7.80 3.59
C GLY A 86 -3.53 8.67 3.25
N GLU A 87 -4.22 9.23 4.25
CA GLU A 87 -5.49 9.94 4.04
C GLU A 87 -5.33 11.21 3.18
N PRO A 88 -4.33 12.08 3.39
CA PRO A 88 -4.10 13.23 2.51
C PRO A 88 -3.94 12.84 1.04
N ARG A 89 -3.24 11.73 0.75
CA ARG A 89 -3.09 11.23 -0.63
C ARG A 89 -4.39 10.64 -1.16
N MET A 90 -5.16 9.95 -0.33
CA MET A 90 -6.49 9.47 -0.69
C MET A 90 -7.40 10.64 -1.09
N LEU A 91 -7.37 11.75 -0.35
CA LEU A 91 -8.13 12.96 -0.66
C LEU A 91 -7.63 13.66 -1.93
N MET A 92 -6.32 13.68 -2.19
CA MET A 92 -5.79 14.20 -3.45
C MET A 92 -6.31 13.39 -4.65
N GLY A 93 -6.34 12.06 -4.52
CA GLY A 93 -6.95 11.19 -5.51
C GLY A 93 -8.44 11.49 -5.74
N ASP A 94 -9.20 11.77 -4.68
CA ASP A 94 -10.61 12.17 -4.77
C ASP A 94 -10.77 13.49 -5.55
N ILE A 95 -9.89 14.47 -5.33
CA ILE A 95 -9.86 15.73 -6.08
C ILE A 95 -9.63 15.48 -7.57
N PHE A 96 -8.63 14.64 -7.92
CA PHE A 96 -8.34 14.32 -9.32
C PHE A 96 -9.49 13.58 -10.00
N MET A 97 -10.15 12.63 -9.31
CA MET A 97 -11.36 11.99 -9.84
C MET A 97 -12.47 13.01 -10.09
N ARG A 98 -12.65 13.98 -9.18
CA ARG A 98 -13.67 15.03 -9.34
C ARG A 98 -13.35 15.97 -10.51
N ARG A 99 -12.08 16.12 -10.86
CA ARG A 99 -11.61 16.83 -12.06
C ARG A 99 -11.67 16.02 -13.36
N GLN A 100 -12.15 14.78 -13.31
CA GLN A 100 -12.11 13.84 -14.45
C GLN A 100 -10.68 13.55 -14.93
N ASP A 101 -9.72 13.51 -14.00
CA ASP A 101 -8.33 13.14 -14.26
C ASP A 101 -7.97 11.82 -13.55
N PRO A 102 -8.48 10.67 -14.05
CA PRO A 102 -8.25 9.38 -13.41
C PRO A 102 -6.78 8.94 -13.45
N VAL A 103 -5.98 9.49 -14.38
CA VAL A 103 -4.55 9.17 -14.51
C VAL A 103 -3.76 9.73 -13.33
N ASN A 104 -3.98 10.99 -12.95
CA ASN A 104 -3.31 11.51 -11.75
C ASN A 104 -3.94 10.96 -10.47
N ALA A 105 -5.25 10.71 -10.45
CA ALA A 105 -5.93 10.11 -9.30
C ALA A 105 -5.33 8.77 -8.88
N ILE A 106 -5.04 7.89 -9.85
CA ILE A 106 -4.54 6.55 -9.53
C ILE A 106 -3.13 6.55 -8.94
N LEU A 107 -2.31 7.56 -9.27
CA LEU A 107 -0.97 7.71 -8.70
C LEU A 107 -1.07 8.07 -7.22
N GLU A 108 -1.94 9.01 -6.86
CA GLU A 108 -2.16 9.38 -5.46
C GLU A 108 -2.80 8.24 -4.67
N TYR A 109 -3.78 7.54 -5.25
CA TYR A 109 -4.38 6.38 -4.62
C TYR A 109 -3.40 5.22 -4.41
N LYS A 110 -2.50 4.98 -5.36
CA LYS A 110 -1.45 3.98 -5.20
C LYS A 110 -0.60 4.30 -3.97
N GLU A 111 -0.11 5.54 -3.87
CA GLU A 111 0.69 5.96 -2.71
C GLU A 111 -0.11 5.89 -1.41
N ALA A 112 -1.39 6.28 -1.41
CA ALA A 112 -2.26 6.16 -0.25
C ALA A 112 -2.39 4.70 0.24
N VAL A 113 -2.58 3.74 -0.68
CA VAL A 113 -2.67 2.31 -0.38
C VAL A 113 -1.32 1.71 0.02
N ASP A 114 -0.22 2.23 -0.48
CA ASP A 114 1.13 1.82 -0.07
C ASP A 114 1.45 2.29 1.36
N LEU A 115 0.98 3.48 1.74
CA LEU A 115 1.12 4.02 3.10
C LEU A 115 0.15 3.38 4.10
N ASN A 116 -1.10 3.12 3.68
CA ASN A 116 -2.11 2.49 4.53
C ASN A 116 -2.85 1.37 3.77
N PRO A 117 -2.46 0.10 3.99
CA PRO A 117 -3.12 -1.05 3.38
C PRO A 117 -4.60 -1.25 3.79
N ASP A 118 -5.06 -0.65 4.89
CA ASP A 118 -6.45 -0.81 5.39
C ASP A 118 -7.48 -0.28 4.41
N TYR A 119 -7.10 0.65 3.51
CA TYR A 119 -7.94 1.08 2.40
C TYR A 119 -8.39 -0.06 1.49
N LEU A 120 -7.74 -1.22 1.53
CA LEU A 120 -8.13 -2.41 0.79
C LEU A 120 -8.69 -3.53 1.67
N ASP A 121 -8.61 -3.42 2.99
CA ASP A 121 -9.18 -4.42 3.91
C ASP A 121 -10.65 -4.12 4.20
N LYS A 122 -11.53 -5.00 3.70
CA LYS A 122 -12.99 -4.93 3.88
C LYS A 122 -13.46 -4.97 5.34
N LYS A 123 -12.60 -5.39 6.26
CA LYS A 123 -12.91 -5.48 7.70
C LYS A 123 -12.70 -4.16 8.43
N THR A 124 -12.14 -3.15 7.76
CA THR A 124 -11.87 -1.84 8.35
C THR A 124 -12.93 -0.81 7.93
N SER A 125 -13.11 0.22 8.75
CA SER A 125 -13.94 1.38 8.40
C SER A 125 -13.32 2.25 7.31
N LEU A 126 -12.03 2.07 7.03
CA LEU A 126 -11.29 2.84 6.03
C LEU A 126 -11.49 2.29 4.61
N PHE A 127 -12.04 1.09 4.44
CA PHE A 127 -12.16 0.40 3.16
C PHE A 127 -12.63 1.30 2.00
N GLN A 128 -11.80 1.41 0.95
CA GLN A 128 -12.05 2.17 -0.27
C GLN A 128 -12.09 1.29 -1.53
N GLY A 129 -12.00 -0.04 -1.42
CA GLY A 129 -11.73 -0.93 -2.54
C GLY A 129 -12.67 -0.77 -3.75
N LYS A 130 -13.97 -0.49 -3.53
CA LYS A 130 -14.93 -0.22 -4.62
C LYS A 130 -14.58 1.07 -5.37
N LYS A 131 -14.30 2.15 -4.66
CA LYS A 131 -13.89 3.45 -5.23
C LYS A 131 -12.62 3.29 -6.07
N LEU A 132 -11.61 2.64 -5.49
CA LEU A 132 -10.33 2.42 -6.13
C LEU A 132 -10.46 1.56 -7.39
N ASN A 133 -11.33 0.55 -7.39
CA ASN A 133 -11.59 -0.27 -8.57
C ASN A 133 -12.23 0.53 -9.72
N ILE A 134 -13.08 1.52 -9.41
CA ILE A 134 -13.65 2.42 -10.42
C ILE A 134 -12.54 3.29 -11.02
N ALA A 135 -11.72 3.92 -10.17
CA ALA A 135 -10.60 4.75 -10.61
C ALA A 135 -9.59 3.97 -11.47
N VAL A 136 -9.24 2.73 -11.10
CA VAL A 136 -8.38 1.84 -11.90
C VAL A 136 -8.96 1.63 -13.31
N LYS A 137 -10.26 1.35 -13.41
CA LYS A 137 -10.93 1.09 -14.70
C LYS A 137 -10.96 2.32 -15.59
N GLU A 138 -11.18 3.50 -15.02
CA GLU A 138 -11.16 4.75 -15.78
C GLU A 138 -9.73 5.11 -16.22
N ALA A 139 -8.76 4.98 -15.30
CA ALA A 139 -7.36 5.31 -15.56
C ALA A 139 -6.75 4.42 -16.64
N ILE A 140 -7.04 3.11 -16.65
CA ILE A 140 -6.47 2.20 -17.65
C ILE A 140 -6.96 2.52 -19.07
N ILE A 141 -8.23 2.91 -19.22
CA ILE A 141 -8.79 3.29 -20.52
C ILE A 141 -8.05 4.51 -21.07
N GLU A 142 -7.87 5.54 -20.24
CA GLU A 142 -7.19 6.76 -20.64
C GLU A 142 -5.69 6.55 -20.91
N ILE A 143 -5.01 5.75 -20.09
CA ILE A 143 -3.60 5.37 -20.31
C ILE A 143 -3.43 4.60 -21.62
N GLU A 144 -4.28 3.62 -21.92
CA GLU A 144 -4.18 2.87 -23.17
C GLU A 144 -4.42 3.76 -24.40
N LYS A 145 -5.34 4.73 -24.30
CA LYS A 145 -5.53 5.74 -25.35
C LYS A 145 -4.26 6.58 -25.58
N ARG A 146 -3.60 7.04 -24.50
CA ARG A 146 -2.35 7.81 -24.58
C ARG A 146 -1.20 6.99 -25.15
N ILE A 147 -1.04 5.73 -24.72
CA ILE A 147 -0.04 4.81 -25.29
C ILE A 147 -0.31 4.52 -26.77
N LYS A 148 -1.58 4.43 -27.18
CA LYS A 148 -1.92 4.25 -28.60
C LYS A 148 -1.53 5.47 -29.43
N ALA A 149 -1.66 6.68 -28.87
CA ALA A 149 -1.28 7.92 -29.54
C ALA A 149 0.24 8.11 -29.61
N ASP A 150 0.97 7.76 -28.54
CA ASP A 150 2.42 7.72 -28.50
C ASP A 150 2.90 6.35 -27.95
N PRO A 151 3.18 5.38 -28.83
CA PRO A 151 3.64 4.06 -28.43
C PRO A 151 5.00 4.05 -27.74
N ASP A 152 5.80 5.11 -27.81
CA ASP A 152 7.14 5.18 -27.21
C ASP A 152 7.18 5.97 -25.89
N ASP A 153 6.05 6.51 -25.45
CA ASP A 153 5.92 7.19 -24.16
C ASP A 153 6.21 6.22 -22.99
N LYS A 154 7.43 6.32 -22.46
CA LYS A 154 7.89 5.52 -21.33
C LYS A 154 7.14 5.84 -20.04
N LEU A 155 6.67 7.08 -19.87
CA LEU A 155 5.93 7.50 -18.69
C LEU A 155 4.55 6.83 -18.66
N MET A 156 3.82 6.83 -19.77
CA MET A 156 2.51 6.16 -19.83
C MET A 156 2.65 4.65 -19.65
N LYS A 157 3.70 4.02 -20.22
CA LYS A 157 4.02 2.61 -19.95
C LYS A 157 4.32 2.35 -18.47
N LYS A 158 4.94 3.30 -17.75
CA LYS A 158 5.16 3.21 -16.30
C LYS A 158 3.83 3.30 -15.55
N TYR A 159 3.00 4.31 -15.83
CA TYR A 159 1.71 4.49 -15.17
C TYR A 159 0.78 3.29 -15.39
N ARG A 160 0.84 2.66 -16.56
CA ARG A 160 0.15 1.39 -16.79
C ARG A 160 0.58 0.29 -15.82
N LYS A 161 1.89 0.16 -15.55
CA LYS A 161 2.41 -0.81 -14.58
C LYS A 161 1.92 -0.48 -13.16
N ASP A 162 1.91 0.80 -12.80
CA ASP A 162 1.40 1.28 -11.50
C ASP A 162 -0.09 0.95 -11.33
N ILE A 163 -0.90 1.11 -12.39
CA ILE A 163 -2.31 0.71 -12.41
C ILE A 163 -2.46 -0.80 -12.22
N TYR A 164 -1.71 -1.63 -12.95
CA TYR A 164 -1.78 -3.09 -12.79
C TYR A 164 -1.33 -3.56 -11.41
N TYR A 165 -0.35 -2.88 -10.80
CA TYR A 165 0.03 -3.11 -9.43
C TYR A 165 -1.14 -2.87 -8.48
N LEU A 166 -1.79 -1.71 -8.59
CA LEU A 166 -2.91 -1.38 -7.72
C LEU A 166 -4.12 -2.31 -7.95
N GLN A 167 -4.39 -2.68 -9.21
CA GLN A 167 -5.41 -3.67 -9.57
C GLN A 167 -5.16 -5.03 -8.89
N ARG A 168 -3.90 -5.49 -8.86
CA ARG A 168 -3.52 -6.73 -8.18
C ARG A 168 -3.71 -6.62 -6.66
N LYS A 169 -3.31 -5.50 -6.06
CA LYS A 169 -3.52 -5.24 -4.63
C LYS A 169 -5.02 -5.26 -4.28
N ILE A 170 -5.87 -4.58 -5.06
CA ILE A 170 -7.32 -4.57 -4.85
C ILE A 170 -7.90 -5.99 -4.92
N ALA A 171 -7.49 -6.79 -5.90
CA ALA A 171 -7.96 -8.17 -6.04
C ALA A 171 -7.56 -9.05 -4.83
N GLY A 172 -6.35 -8.86 -4.30
CA GLY A 172 -5.87 -9.57 -3.12
C GLY A 172 -6.49 -9.12 -1.80
N GLY A 173 -6.78 -7.82 -1.63
CA GLY A 173 -7.43 -7.27 -0.42
C GLY A 173 -8.93 -7.56 -0.33
N CYS A 174 -9.54 -8.08 -1.40
CA CYS A 174 -10.97 -8.42 -1.42
C CYS A 174 -11.30 -9.80 -0.85
N ALA A 175 -10.33 -10.59 -0.39
CA ALA A 175 -10.50 -11.96 0.10
C ALA A 175 -10.95 -12.04 1.57
#